data_AF-A0A6G4VNW9-F1
#
_entry.id   AF-A0A6G4VNW9-F1
#
_cell.length_a   1.000
_cell.length_b   1.000
_cell.length_c   1.000
_cell.angle_alpha   90.00
_cell.angle_beta   90.00
_cell.angle_gamma   90.00
#
_symmetry.space_group_name_H-M   'P 1'
#
loop_
_entity.id
_entity.type
_entity.pdbx_description
1 polymer ?
#
loop_
_entity_poly.entity_id
_entity_poly.type
_entity_poly.pdbx_seq_one_letter_code
_entity_poly.pdbx_strand_id
1 'polypeptide(L)'
;MIRRRPVLRVLTPLFAVLTALTALTVLGTAAGQAQAQAQAAGYRYWSFWDLDGDTWVYATQGPSTTRPSDGDVQGFRFSVSEDSRDSAKPRGAAEFATICAGAKTPARDGTKRVALVLDFGTSADAPSGETPPRPRTACARVPEDATTADALAAVAKPLRYGTNALLCAIAGYPRTGCGEQVSATEPTPSTSPRDENASGESESGDQGPSLGLLAGIGAVAVLGAATVWQTRRRRRHG
;
A
#
# COMPACT_ATOMS: atom_id res chain seq x y z
N MET A 1 27.69 -37.91 -79.23
CA MET A 1 27.81 -36.92 -78.13
C MET A 1 27.18 -35.61 -78.58
N ILE A 2 26.66 -34.81 -77.63
CA ILE A 2 25.80 -33.61 -77.81
C ILE A 2 24.30 -33.94 -77.77
N ARG A 3 23.68 -33.78 -76.60
CA ARG A 3 22.22 -33.64 -76.47
C ARG A 3 21.90 -32.22 -75.99
N ARG A 4 21.18 -31.50 -76.85
CA ARG A 4 20.53 -30.21 -76.60
C ARG A 4 19.32 -30.40 -75.67
N ARG A 5 19.04 -29.39 -74.85
CA ARG A 5 17.81 -29.28 -74.04
C ARG A 5 16.59 -28.99 -74.93
N PRO A 6 15.37 -29.28 -74.44
CA PRO A 6 14.45 -28.17 -74.24
C PRO A 6 13.67 -28.22 -72.91
N VAL A 7 13.14 -27.04 -72.62
CA VAL A 7 12.43 -26.56 -71.43
C VAL A 7 11.04 -27.19 -71.33
N LEU A 8 10.65 -27.66 -70.14
CA LEU A 8 9.24 -27.83 -69.80
C LEU A 8 8.85 -26.80 -68.74
N ARG A 9 7.94 -25.91 -69.14
CA ARG A 9 7.20 -25.00 -68.27
C ARG A 9 6.40 -25.82 -67.26
N VAL A 10 6.59 -25.55 -65.98
CA VAL A 10 5.52 -25.78 -64.99
C VAL A 10 5.40 -24.48 -64.20
N LEU A 11 4.53 -23.61 -64.73
CA LEU A 11 3.81 -22.63 -63.94
C LEU A 11 3.08 -23.38 -62.81
N THR A 12 2.83 -22.67 -61.70
CA THR A 12 2.06 -23.08 -60.50
C THR A 12 2.73 -24.13 -59.60
N PRO A 13 3.24 -23.69 -58.42
CA PRO A 13 2.31 -23.55 -57.30
C PRO A 13 2.58 -22.30 -56.43
N LEU A 14 2.87 -21.13 -57.03
CA LEU A 14 3.03 -19.91 -56.24
C LEU A 14 1.72 -19.42 -55.57
N PHE A 15 0.56 -19.96 -55.97
CA PHE A 15 -0.74 -19.63 -55.39
C PHE A 15 -1.17 -20.50 -54.20
N ALA A 16 -0.45 -21.57 -53.87
CA ALA A 16 -0.81 -22.45 -52.76
C ALA A 16 -0.13 -22.07 -51.42
N VAL A 17 0.90 -21.23 -51.46
CA VAL A 17 1.64 -20.83 -50.25
C VAL A 17 1.06 -19.55 -49.61
N LEU A 18 0.34 -18.71 -50.37
CA LEU A 18 -0.21 -17.45 -49.86
C LEU A 18 -1.55 -17.60 -49.12
N THR A 19 -2.29 -18.69 -49.31
CA THR A 19 -3.56 -18.96 -48.60
C THR A 19 -3.39 -19.73 -47.29
N ALA A 20 -2.22 -20.36 -47.07
CA ALA A 20 -1.93 -21.03 -45.80
C ALA A 20 -1.42 -20.07 -44.70
N LEU A 21 -0.91 -18.88 -45.06
CA LEU A 21 -0.43 -17.89 -44.08
C LEU A 21 -1.51 -16.95 -43.52
N THR A 22 -2.71 -16.90 -44.13
CA THR A 22 -3.81 -16.04 -43.67
C THR A 22 -4.83 -16.75 -42.78
N ALA A 23 -4.81 -18.09 -42.72
CA ALA A 23 -5.69 -18.85 -41.83
C ALA A 23 -5.12 -19.07 -40.41
N LEU A 24 -3.82 -18.82 -40.19
CA LEU A 24 -3.20 -18.96 -38.87
C LEU A 24 -3.16 -17.65 -38.06
N THR A 25 -3.61 -16.54 -38.64
CA THR A 25 -3.63 -15.22 -37.97
C THR A 25 -4.99 -14.83 -37.38
N VAL A 26 -6.04 -15.65 -37.57
CA VAL A 26 -7.42 -15.35 -37.10
C VAL A 26 -7.87 -16.20 -35.91
N LEU A 27 -7.01 -17.07 -35.35
CA LEU A 27 -7.25 -17.74 -34.06
C LEU A 27 -6.50 -17.06 -32.89
N GLY A 28 -6.25 -15.76 -33.00
CA GLY A 28 -6.04 -14.91 -31.83
C GLY A 28 -7.40 -14.49 -31.24
N THR A 29 -7.42 -14.16 -29.95
CA THR A 29 -8.49 -13.46 -29.21
C THR A 29 -9.57 -14.25 -28.44
N ALA A 30 -9.27 -15.42 -27.86
CA ALA A 30 -10.18 -16.01 -26.85
C ALA A 30 -9.50 -16.68 -25.64
N ALA A 31 -8.20 -16.51 -25.45
CA ALA A 31 -7.60 -16.75 -24.13
C ALA A 31 -7.85 -15.49 -23.30
N GLY A 32 -8.95 -15.51 -22.54
CA GLY A 32 -9.30 -14.46 -21.60
C GLY A 32 -8.09 -14.16 -20.71
N GLN A 33 -7.52 -12.97 -20.90
CA GLN A 33 -6.63 -12.40 -19.91
C GLN A 33 -7.51 -12.14 -18.69
N ALA A 34 -7.58 -13.13 -17.79
CA ALA A 34 -7.78 -12.82 -16.39
C ALA A 34 -6.55 -12.00 -15.99
N GLN A 35 -6.60 -10.69 -16.25
CA GLN A 35 -5.80 -9.74 -15.52
C GLN A 35 -6.28 -9.91 -14.09
N ALA A 36 -5.60 -10.77 -13.33
CA ALA A 36 -5.57 -10.59 -11.89
C ALA A 36 -5.10 -9.15 -11.72
N GLN A 37 -6.04 -8.23 -11.49
CA GLN A 37 -5.70 -6.90 -11.05
C GLN A 37 -4.85 -7.15 -9.82
N ALA A 38 -3.55 -6.84 -9.91
CA ALA A 38 -2.72 -6.70 -8.74
C ALA A 38 -3.32 -5.51 -8.00
N GLN A 39 -4.35 -5.77 -7.20
CA GLN A 39 -4.92 -4.80 -6.29
C GLN A 39 -3.75 -4.45 -5.37
N ALA A 40 -3.22 -3.24 -5.51
CA ALA A 40 -2.10 -2.79 -4.71
C ALA A 40 -2.55 -2.88 -3.25
N ALA A 41 -1.85 -3.71 -2.50
CA ALA A 41 -2.22 -3.96 -1.12
C ALA A 41 -1.92 -2.68 -0.33
N GLY A 42 -2.96 -2.02 0.17
CA GLY A 42 -2.82 -0.80 0.96
C GLY A 42 -2.18 -1.09 2.31
N TYR A 43 -1.66 -0.06 2.96
CA TYR A 43 -1.19 -0.14 4.34
C TYR A 43 -2.05 0.77 5.22
N ARG A 44 -2.40 0.29 6.41
CA ARG A 44 -3.14 1.08 7.40
C ARG A 44 -2.18 1.72 8.39
N TYR A 45 -1.99 3.04 8.35
CA TYR A 45 -1.00 3.73 9.18
C TYR A 45 -1.32 5.20 9.45
N TRP A 46 -0.56 5.80 10.36
CA TRP A 46 -0.54 7.24 10.61
C TRP A 46 0.39 7.93 9.63
N SER A 47 -0.17 8.64 8.64
CA SER A 47 0.59 9.55 7.78
C SER A 47 0.89 10.87 8.51
N PHE A 48 1.99 11.51 8.13
CA PHE A 48 2.51 12.72 8.76
C PHE A 48 2.66 13.84 7.73
N TRP A 49 2.22 15.04 8.09
CA TRP A 49 2.04 16.16 7.18
C TRP A 49 2.54 17.45 7.80
N ASP A 50 3.21 18.25 6.97
CA ASP A 50 3.54 19.65 7.25
C ASP A 50 2.48 20.53 6.59
N LEU A 51 2.03 21.60 7.26
CA LEU A 51 1.20 22.62 6.62
C LEU A 51 2.11 23.70 6.03
N ASP A 52 2.16 23.79 4.71
CA ASP A 52 2.86 24.85 3.98
C ASP A 52 1.83 25.86 3.45
N GLY A 53 1.78 27.04 4.07
CA GLY A 53 0.69 28.00 3.88
C GLY A 53 -0.65 27.41 4.33
N ASP A 54 -1.53 27.13 3.39
CA ASP A 54 -2.83 26.49 3.60
C ASP A 54 -2.88 25.05 3.06
N THR A 55 -1.75 24.53 2.59
CA THR A 55 -1.67 23.28 1.84
C THR A 55 -0.90 22.21 2.62
N TRP A 56 -1.52 21.05 2.79
CA TRP A 56 -0.84 19.88 3.35
C TRP A 56 0.18 19.31 2.38
N VAL A 57 1.42 19.23 2.85
CA VAL A 57 2.55 18.59 2.19
C VAL A 57 2.93 17.34 2.97
N TYR A 58 3.10 16.21 2.28
CA TYR A 58 3.50 14.97 2.93
C TYR A 58 4.91 15.14 3.49
N ALA A 59 5.09 14.87 4.79
CA ALA A 59 6.35 15.12 5.45
C ALA A 59 7.45 14.17 4.93
N THR A 60 8.60 14.74 4.58
CA THR A 60 9.79 13.96 4.13
C THR A 60 10.65 13.49 5.30
N GLN A 61 10.41 14.04 6.49
CA GLN A 61 11.08 13.70 7.74
C GLN A 61 10.07 13.14 8.74
N GLY A 62 10.54 12.28 9.66
CA GLY A 62 9.68 11.71 10.68
C GLY A 62 9.34 12.71 11.81
N PRO A 63 8.27 12.46 12.59
CA PRO A 63 7.92 13.32 13.73
C PRO A 63 9.03 13.45 14.79
N SER A 64 9.88 12.42 14.91
CA SER A 64 11.00 12.37 15.87
C SER A 64 12.23 13.17 15.45
N THR A 65 12.29 13.65 14.21
CA THR A 65 13.41 14.48 13.71
C THR A 65 12.95 15.88 13.33
N THR A 66 11.69 16.02 12.92
CA THR A 66 11.10 17.30 12.50
C THR A 66 10.95 18.24 13.70
N ARG A 67 11.62 19.40 13.63
CA ARG A 67 11.61 20.45 14.64
C ARG A 67 10.90 21.71 14.08
N PRO A 68 9.57 21.78 14.18
CA PRO A 68 8.81 22.94 13.70
C PRO A 68 9.14 24.21 14.49
N SER A 69 8.86 25.37 13.91
CA SER A 69 8.93 26.71 14.53
C SER A 69 7.72 26.97 15.44
N ASP A 70 7.77 28.02 16.27
CA ASP A 70 6.55 28.54 16.93
C ASP A 70 5.57 29.04 15.87
N GLY A 71 4.33 28.59 15.93
CA GLY A 71 3.32 28.95 14.93
C GLY A 71 3.03 27.87 13.89
N ASP A 72 3.90 26.87 13.76
CA ASP A 72 3.72 25.84 12.75
C ASP A 72 2.58 24.88 13.10
N VAL A 73 1.99 24.30 12.05
CA VAL A 73 0.88 23.36 12.14
C VAL A 73 1.28 22.03 11.52
N GLN A 74 1.24 20.98 12.34
CA GLN A 74 1.58 19.62 11.94
C GLN A 74 0.35 18.72 11.95
N GLY A 75 0.25 17.83 10.97
CA GLY A 75 -0.90 16.96 10.76
C GLY A 75 -0.58 15.49 10.91
N PHE A 76 -1.46 14.76 11.60
CA PHE A 76 -1.46 13.30 11.68
C PHE A 76 -2.78 12.78 11.14
N ARG A 77 -2.73 11.91 10.13
CA ARG A 77 -3.92 11.33 9.49
C ARG A 77 -3.81 9.82 9.43
N PHE A 78 -4.72 9.13 10.12
CA PHE A 78 -4.84 7.69 10.03
C PHE A 78 -5.69 7.31 8.82
N SER A 79 -5.14 6.48 7.93
CA SER A 79 -5.86 6.00 6.75
C SER A 79 -5.28 4.68 6.24
N VAL A 80 -6.03 4.04 5.34
CA VAL A 80 -5.47 3.06 4.41
C VAL A 80 -4.94 3.80 3.18
N SER A 81 -3.66 3.61 2.86
CA SER A 81 -3.04 4.19 1.66
C SER A 81 -2.09 3.17 1.00
N GLU A 82 -2.05 3.15 -0.33
CA GLU A 82 -1.10 2.30 -1.08
C GLU A 82 0.33 2.83 -0.94
N ASP A 83 0.50 4.15 -1.11
CA ASP A 83 1.76 4.84 -0.89
C ASP A 83 1.55 6.28 -0.37
N SER A 84 2.64 7.05 -0.26
CA SER A 84 2.62 8.42 0.26
C SER A 84 1.98 9.43 -0.70
N ARG A 85 1.96 9.18 -2.02
CA ARG A 85 1.40 10.09 -3.03
C ARG A 85 -0.12 10.10 -2.99
N ASP A 86 -0.71 8.96 -2.69
CA ASP A 86 -2.16 8.77 -2.61
C ASP A 86 -2.70 8.82 -1.17
N SER A 87 -1.85 9.19 -0.21
CA SER A 87 -2.25 9.25 1.19
C SER A 87 -3.27 10.34 1.46
N ALA A 88 -4.31 9.99 2.20
CA ALA A 88 -5.33 10.93 2.63
C ALA A 88 -4.68 12.04 3.48
N LYS A 89 -5.04 13.28 3.19
CA LYS A 89 -4.60 14.46 3.94
C LYS A 89 -5.42 14.64 5.23
N PRO A 90 -4.86 15.30 6.27
CA PRO A 90 -5.63 15.67 7.46
C PRO A 90 -6.82 16.56 7.09
N ARG A 91 -7.96 16.30 7.72
CA ARG A 91 -9.21 17.06 7.50
C ARG A 91 -9.48 18.01 8.67
N GLY A 92 -10.24 19.06 8.39
CA GLY A 92 -10.69 20.04 9.39
C GLY A 92 -9.85 21.31 9.41
N ALA A 93 -10.01 22.12 10.46
CA ALA A 93 -9.32 23.40 10.59
C ALA A 93 -7.81 23.19 10.84
N ALA A 94 -6.99 23.94 10.09
CA ALA A 94 -5.54 23.89 10.17
C ALA A 94 -4.92 25.27 10.49
N GLU A 95 -5.72 26.24 10.94
CA GLU A 95 -5.24 27.59 11.25
C GLU A 95 -4.61 27.65 12.64
N PHE A 96 -3.31 27.93 12.73
CA PHE A 96 -2.59 28.05 14.01
C PHE A 96 -3.28 29.00 14.99
N ALA A 97 -3.66 30.19 14.49
CA ALA A 97 -4.29 31.22 15.30
C ALA A 97 -5.61 30.75 15.91
N THR A 98 -6.31 29.81 15.26
CA THR A 98 -7.54 29.21 15.78
C THR A 98 -7.25 28.08 16.76
N ILE A 99 -6.32 27.17 16.42
CA ILE A 99 -6.00 25.99 17.24
C ILE A 99 -5.32 26.38 18.56
N CYS A 100 -4.41 27.34 18.50
CA CYS A 100 -3.66 27.86 19.63
C CYS A 100 -4.25 29.15 20.22
N ALA A 101 -5.50 29.49 19.86
CA ALA A 101 -6.21 30.61 20.47
C ALA A 101 -6.42 30.38 21.98
N GLY A 102 -6.06 31.38 22.78
CA GLY A 102 -6.58 31.55 24.14
C GLY A 102 -5.56 31.44 25.28
N ALA A 103 -6.04 31.80 26.47
CA ALA A 103 -5.23 31.92 27.70
C ALA A 103 -4.65 30.60 28.23
N LYS A 104 -5.00 29.45 27.63
CA LYS A 104 -4.53 28.13 28.06
C LYS A 104 -3.11 27.83 27.56
N THR A 105 -2.71 28.42 26.45
CA THR A 105 -1.39 28.19 25.85
C THR A 105 -0.71 29.51 25.42
N PRO A 106 -0.51 30.46 26.36
CA PRO A 106 0.19 31.70 26.04
C PRO A 106 1.62 31.40 25.61
N ALA A 107 2.15 32.27 24.74
CA ALA A 107 3.57 32.29 24.43
C ALA A 107 4.38 32.46 25.73
N ARG A 108 5.55 31.81 25.79
CA ARG A 108 6.44 31.86 26.94
C ARG A 108 7.87 31.68 26.45
N ASP A 109 8.78 32.50 26.97
CA ASP A 109 10.20 32.47 26.63
C ASP A 109 10.80 31.07 26.84
N GLY A 110 11.69 30.65 25.94
CA GLY A 110 12.31 29.33 25.95
C GLY A 110 11.37 28.19 25.52
N THR A 111 10.17 28.53 25.01
CA THR A 111 9.22 27.55 24.49
C THR A 111 8.62 28.00 23.17
N LYS A 112 8.18 27.03 22.39
CA LYS A 112 7.39 27.23 21.17
C LYS A 112 6.04 26.53 21.30
N ARG A 113 5.09 26.97 20.48
CA ARG A 113 3.77 26.38 20.31
C ARG A 113 3.68 25.73 18.94
N VAL A 114 3.20 24.50 18.93
CA VAL A 114 2.96 23.73 17.73
C VAL A 114 1.50 23.32 17.74
N ALA A 115 0.78 23.69 16.70
CA ALA A 115 -0.60 23.25 16.52
C ALA A 115 -0.60 21.86 15.87
N LEU A 116 -1.40 20.96 16.41
CA LEU A 116 -1.55 19.60 15.89
C LEU A 116 -2.97 19.36 15.41
N VAL A 117 -3.10 18.89 14.18
CA VAL A 117 -4.36 18.35 13.64
C VAL A 117 -4.30 16.83 13.75
N LEU A 118 -5.16 16.25 14.59
CA LEU A 118 -5.23 14.81 14.82
C LEU A 118 -6.50 14.25 14.17
N ASP A 119 -6.32 13.67 12.99
CA ASP A 119 -7.40 13.08 12.21
C ASP A 119 -7.32 11.55 12.27
N PHE A 120 -8.19 10.96 13.09
CA PHE A 120 -8.15 9.54 13.45
C PHE A 120 -8.67 8.58 12.37
N GLY A 121 -9.08 9.07 11.21
CA GLY A 121 -9.66 8.19 10.19
C GLY A 121 -11.13 8.42 9.95
N THR A 122 -11.65 7.65 9.02
CA THR A 122 -13.07 7.36 8.84
C THR A 122 -13.36 5.95 9.31
N SER A 123 -14.62 5.56 9.37
CA SER A 123 -15.00 4.16 9.63
C SER A 123 -14.41 3.18 8.61
N ALA A 124 -14.16 3.62 7.37
CA ALA A 124 -13.52 2.78 6.34
C ALA A 124 -12.01 2.58 6.60
N ASP A 125 -11.37 3.49 7.32
CA ASP A 125 -9.95 3.38 7.68
C ASP A 125 -9.73 2.50 8.93
N ALA A 126 -10.78 2.26 9.72
CA ALA A 126 -10.66 1.64 11.02
C ALA A 126 -10.32 0.14 10.93
N PRO A 127 -9.51 -0.40 11.86
CA PRO A 127 -9.45 -1.84 12.08
C PRO A 127 -10.83 -2.41 12.41
N SER A 128 -11.04 -3.68 12.07
CA SER A 128 -12.31 -4.36 12.36
C SER A 128 -12.69 -4.29 13.84
N GLY A 129 -13.93 -3.88 14.11
CA GLY A 129 -14.47 -3.74 15.47
C GLY A 129 -13.99 -2.49 16.23
N GLU A 130 -13.26 -1.58 15.57
CA GLU A 130 -12.89 -0.28 16.14
C GLU A 130 -13.69 0.87 15.52
N THR A 131 -13.89 1.94 16.28
CA THR A 131 -14.50 3.18 15.80
C THR A 131 -13.49 4.32 16.01
N PRO A 132 -13.12 5.07 14.95
CA PRO A 132 -12.19 6.18 15.11
C PRO A 132 -12.75 7.24 16.06
N PRO A 133 -11.92 7.80 16.96
CA PRO A 133 -12.25 9.05 17.64
C PRO A 133 -12.59 10.17 16.64
N ARG A 134 -13.35 11.17 17.09
CA ARG A 134 -13.59 12.36 16.25
C ARG A 134 -12.26 13.09 15.99
N PRO A 135 -12.05 13.63 14.77
CA PRO A 135 -10.93 14.51 14.50
C PRO A 135 -10.93 15.67 15.50
N ARG A 136 -9.73 16.05 15.98
CA ARG A 136 -9.58 17.16 16.91
C ARG A 136 -8.25 17.85 16.71
N THR A 137 -8.18 19.09 17.16
CA THR A 137 -6.92 19.84 17.20
C THR A 137 -6.41 19.95 18.64
N ALA A 138 -5.12 20.23 18.78
CA ALA A 138 -4.49 20.51 20.06
C ALA A 138 -3.32 21.48 19.88
N CYS A 139 -3.09 22.34 20.88
CA CYS A 139 -1.94 23.23 20.89
C CYS A 139 -0.94 22.74 21.94
N ALA A 140 0.24 22.29 21.49
CA ALA A 140 1.32 21.89 22.38
C ALA A 140 2.23 23.09 22.65
N ARG A 141 2.65 23.30 23.90
CA ARG A 141 3.76 24.21 24.25
C ARG A 141 4.93 23.39 24.76
N VAL A 142 6.05 23.46 24.05
CA VAL A 142 7.22 22.59 24.22
C VAL A 142 8.52 23.41 24.17
N PRO A 143 9.66 22.89 24.65
CA PRO A 143 10.95 23.55 24.48
C PRO A 143 11.24 23.93 23.02
N GLU A 144 12.01 25.00 22.80
CA GLU A 144 12.31 25.52 21.46
C GLU A 144 12.96 24.49 20.53
N ASP A 145 13.75 23.57 21.09
CA ASP A 145 14.46 22.53 20.34
C ASP A 145 13.61 21.24 20.16
N ALA A 146 12.41 21.18 20.75
CA ALA A 146 11.57 19.99 20.73
C ALA A 146 11.11 19.56 19.33
N THR A 147 10.89 18.27 19.16
CA THR A 147 10.43 17.64 17.92
C THR A 147 8.90 17.62 17.84
N THR A 148 8.36 17.27 16.68
CA THR A 148 6.91 17.06 16.54
C THR A 148 6.42 15.88 17.38
N ALA A 149 7.25 14.85 17.57
CA ALA A 149 6.94 13.74 18.47
C ALA A 149 6.81 14.20 19.93
N ASP A 150 7.64 15.13 20.38
CA ASP A 150 7.54 15.73 21.73
C ASP A 150 6.25 16.55 21.87
N ALA A 151 5.93 17.36 20.86
CA ALA A 151 4.67 18.11 20.80
C ALA A 151 3.45 17.19 20.86
N LEU A 152 3.45 16.09 20.08
CA LEU A 152 2.38 15.11 20.09
C LEU A 152 2.26 14.42 21.46
N ALA A 153 3.38 14.01 22.05
CA ALA A 153 3.42 13.37 23.36
C ALA A 153 2.95 14.29 24.49
N ALA A 154 3.05 15.61 24.34
CA ALA A 154 2.55 16.56 25.32
C ALA A 154 1.01 16.63 25.38
N VAL A 155 0.31 16.28 24.29
CA VAL A 155 -1.14 16.57 24.15
C VAL A 155 -2.01 15.39 23.70
N ALA A 156 -1.42 14.24 23.37
CA ALA A 156 -2.13 13.12 22.76
C ALA A 156 -1.72 11.73 23.26
N LYS A 157 -1.22 11.64 24.49
CA LYS A 157 -0.95 10.34 25.15
C LYS A 157 -2.25 9.52 25.38
N PRO A 158 -2.15 8.19 25.45
CA PRO A 158 -0.94 7.38 25.27
C PRO A 158 -0.56 7.24 23.79
N LEU A 159 0.75 7.21 23.52
CA LEU A 159 1.30 6.91 22.19
C LEU A 159 1.85 5.48 22.18
N ARG A 160 1.69 4.77 21.06
CA ARG A 160 2.32 3.46 20.83
C ARG A 160 3.21 3.55 19.60
N TYR A 161 4.42 3.03 19.72
CA TYR A 161 5.40 2.96 18.64
C TYR A 161 5.79 1.51 18.37
N GLY A 162 6.05 1.20 17.11
CA GLY A 162 6.53 -0.09 16.64
C GLY A 162 8.03 -0.06 16.35
N THR A 163 8.47 -1.03 15.57
CA THR A 163 9.84 -1.06 15.04
C THR A 163 10.12 0.20 14.20
N ASN A 164 11.38 0.62 14.14
CA ASN A 164 11.82 1.80 13.38
C ASN A 164 11.09 3.11 13.74
N ALA A 165 10.61 3.21 14.99
CA ALA A 165 9.87 4.37 15.50
C ALA A 165 8.58 4.70 14.71
N LEU A 166 7.97 3.69 14.05
CA LEU A 166 6.67 3.87 13.41
C LEU A 166 5.61 4.20 14.46
N LEU A 167 4.90 5.31 14.28
CA LEU A 167 3.79 5.70 15.17
C LEU A 167 2.58 4.79 14.90
N CYS A 168 2.31 3.87 15.81
CA CYS A 168 1.21 2.92 15.70
C CYS A 168 -0.10 3.49 16.23
N ALA A 169 -0.06 4.26 17.32
CA ALA A 169 -1.27 4.77 17.95
C ALA A 169 -1.08 6.16 18.56
N ILE A 170 -2.14 6.97 18.45
CA ILE A 170 -2.30 8.27 19.10
C ILE A 170 -3.50 8.18 20.03
N ALA A 171 -3.38 8.65 21.27
CA ALA A 171 -4.43 8.55 22.28
C ALA A 171 -5.06 7.15 22.40
N GLY A 172 -4.23 6.10 22.21
CA GLY A 172 -4.65 4.70 22.25
C GLY A 172 -5.37 4.18 21.00
N TYR A 173 -5.50 4.96 19.92
CA TYR A 173 -6.11 4.54 18.65
C TYR A 173 -5.09 4.43 17.50
N PRO A 174 -5.18 3.37 16.67
CA PRO A 174 -5.95 2.15 16.91
C PRO A 174 -5.42 1.36 18.12
N ARG A 175 -6.28 0.56 18.74
CA ARG A 175 -5.90 -0.26 19.91
C ARG A 175 -4.88 -1.31 19.53
N THR A 176 -5.04 -1.92 18.36
CA THR A 176 -4.11 -2.92 17.80
C THR A 176 -3.61 -2.49 16.43
N GLY A 177 -2.64 -3.22 15.90
CA GLY A 177 -2.04 -2.95 14.60
C GLY A 177 -0.90 -1.92 14.62
N CYS A 178 -0.05 -1.90 13.61
CA CYS A 178 1.02 -0.93 13.40
C CYS A 178 1.54 -0.95 11.96
N GLY A 179 0.73 -0.54 10.98
CA GLY A 179 1.16 -0.49 9.59
C GLY A 179 0.95 -1.80 8.83
N GLU A 180 -0.03 -2.61 9.21
CA GLU A 180 -0.34 -3.85 8.50
C GLU A 180 -0.79 -3.57 7.06
N GLN A 181 -0.41 -4.49 6.18
CA GLN A 181 -0.96 -4.56 4.84
C GLN A 181 -2.42 -5.01 4.92
N VAL A 182 -3.30 -4.25 4.30
CA VAL A 182 -4.71 -4.60 4.13
C VAL A 182 -4.93 -5.26 2.79
N SER A 183 -5.56 -6.43 2.84
CA SER A 183 -6.02 -7.12 1.65
C SER A 183 -7.28 -6.42 1.14
N ALA A 184 -7.51 -6.42 -0.17
CA ALA A 184 -8.73 -5.89 -0.79
C ALA A 184 -10.04 -6.60 -0.35
N THR A 185 -9.94 -7.63 0.51
CA THR A 185 -11.05 -8.49 0.95
C THR A 185 -11.38 -8.31 2.44
N GLU A 186 -10.88 -7.28 3.14
CA GLU A 186 -11.36 -7.04 4.51
C GLU A 186 -12.87 -6.75 4.50
N PRO A 187 -13.70 -7.52 5.24
CA PRO A 187 -15.15 -7.36 5.19
C PRO A 187 -15.56 -6.03 5.82
N THR A 188 -16.28 -5.20 5.07
CA THR A 188 -16.97 -4.03 5.63
C THR A 188 -18.07 -4.54 6.57
N PRO A 189 -18.22 -4.01 7.80
CA PRO A 189 -19.27 -4.50 8.70
C PRO A 189 -20.63 -4.01 8.19
N SER A 190 -21.31 -4.83 7.39
CA SER A 190 -22.73 -4.63 7.08
C SER A 190 -23.57 -5.18 8.22
N THR A 191 -24.28 -4.29 8.88
CA THR A 191 -25.30 -4.62 9.88
C THR A 191 -26.49 -5.24 9.16
N SER A 192 -26.78 -6.51 9.42
CA SER A 192 -28.11 -7.09 9.21
C SER A 192 -28.37 -8.20 10.22
N PRO A 193 -29.62 -8.37 10.70
CA PRO A 193 -29.92 -9.18 11.86
C PRO A 193 -29.85 -10.68 11.53
N ARG A 194 -29.52 -11.44 12.58
CA ARG A 194 -29.56 -12.90 12.68
C ARG A 194 -30.94 -13.45 12.33
N ASP A 195 -30.96 -14.49 11.50
CA ASP A 195 -31.96 -15.55 11.60
C ASP A 195 -31.26 -16.88 11.95
N GLU A 196 -31.86 -17.57 12.89
CA GLU A 196 -31.40 -18.81 13.50
C GLU A 196 -31.63 -20.03 12.60
N ASN A 197 -30.77 -21.03 12.82
CA ASN A 197 -31.09 -22.45 12.93
C ASN A 197 -30.52 -23.38 11.85
N ALA A 198 -29.48 -24.13 12.23
CA ALA A 198 -29.44 -25.59 12.11
C ALA A 198 -28.13 -26.13 12.71
N SER A 199 -28.28 -26.90 13.78
CA SER A 199 -27.27 -27.75 14.42
C SER A 199 -26.78 -28.87 13.48
N GLY A 200 -25.48 -29.16 13.54
CA GLY A 200 -24.86 -30.36 12.98
C GLY A 200 -23.42 -30.46 13.46
N GLU A 201 -23.15 -31.44 14.31
CA GLU A 201 -21.88 -31.70 14.98
C GLU A 201 -20.93 -32.57 14.11
N SER A 202 -19.65 -32.51 14.47
CA SER A 202 -18.57 -33.51 14.24
C SER A 202 -17.58 -33.34 13.07
N GLU A 203 -16.35 -33.00 13.49
CA GLU A 203 -15.06 -33.63 13.16
C GLU A 203 -14.61 -33.76 11.70
N SER A 204 -13.51 -33.10 11.37
CA SER A 204 -12.17 -33.71 11.19
C SER A 204 -11.27 -32.75 10.41
N GLY A 205 -10.03 -32.62 10.85
CA GLY A 205 -9.06 -31.75 10.20
C GLY A 205 -8.64 -32.29 8.84
N ASP A 206 -8.47 -31.39 7.87
CA ASP A 206 -7.45 -31.57 6.84
C ASP A 206 -7.00 -30.19 6.32
N GLN A 207 -5.78 -29.82 6.72
CA GLN A 207 -5.06 -28.69 6.14
C GLN A 207 -4.59 -29.12 4.74
N GLY A 208 -5.35 -28.75 3.72
CA GLY A 208 -4.96 -28.94 2.33
C GLY A 208 -3.67 -28.16 2.00
N PRO A 209 -2.70 -28.76 1.29
CA PRO A 209 -1.42 -28.12 1.02
C PRO A 209 -1.58 -26.94 0.05
N SER A 210 -1.01 -25.80 0.45
CA SER A 210 -1.00 -24.55 -0.31
C SER A 210 -0.33 -24.76 -1.67
N LEU A 211 -1.13 -24.74 -2.74
CA LEU A 211 -0.69 -24.86 -4.14
C LEU A 211 0.36 -23.80 -4.55
N GLY A 212 0.54 -22.73 -3.77
CA GLY A 212 1.56 -21.71 -3.98
C GLY A 212 3.00 -22.20 -3.78
N LEU A 213 3.25 -23.17 -2.90
CA LEU A 213 4.61 -23.63 -2.60
C LEU A 213 5.16 -24.56 -3.68
N LEU A 214 4.30 -25.38 -4.29
CA LEU A 214 4.70 -26.31 -5.36
C LEU A 214 4.98 -25.58 -6.68
N ALA A 215 4.26 -24.48 -6.97
CA ALA A 215 4.53 -23.63 -8.13
C ALA A 215 5.90 -22.92 -8.02
N GLY A 216 6.30 -22.50 -6.82
CA GLY A 216 7.58 -21.85 -6.58
C GLY A 216 8.80 -22.77 -6.76
N ILE A 217 8.72 -24.00 -6.24
CA ILE A 217 9.83 -24.97 -6.34
C ILE A 217 10.04 -25.42 -7.80
N GLY A 218 8.96 -25.58 -8.58
CA GLY A 218 9.05 -25.92 -10.00
C GLY A 218 9.80 -24.88 -10.84
N ALA A 219 9.56 -23.59 -10.59
CA ALA A 219 10.20 -22.51 -11.33
C ALA A 219 11.73 -22.44 -11.09
N VAL A 220 12.18 -22.68 -9.85
CA VAL A 220 13.61 -22.67 -9.50
C VAL A 220 14.36 -23.85 -10.14
N ALA A 221 13.73 -25.03 -10.18
CA ALA A 221 14.33 -26.21 -10.80
C ALA A 221 14.55 -26.03 -12.32
N VAL A 222 13.58 -25.42 -13.02
CA VAL A 222 13.69 -25.15 -14.48
C VAL A 222 14.81 -24.14 -14.78
N LEU A 223 14.93 -23.07 -13.98
CA LEU A 223 16.00 -22.08 -14.14
C LEU A 223 17.39 -22.67 -13.83
N GLY A 224 17.47 -23.56 -12.83
CA GLY A 224 18.70 -24.32 -12.53
C GLY A 224 19.12 -25.23 -13.69
N ALA A 225 18.17 -25.96 -14.31
CA ALA A 225 18.46 -26.83 -15.44
C ALA A 225 18.92 -26.05 -16.70
N ALA A 226 18.31 -24.89 -16.96
CA ALA A 226 18.67 -24.05 -18.11
C ALA A 226 20.10 -23.49 -18.02
N THR A 227 20.53 -23.08 -16.82
CA THR A 227 21.89 -22.56 -16.59
C THR A 227 22.97 -23.64 -16.72
N VAL A 228 22.69 -24.86 -16.24
CA VAL A 228 23.59 -26.03 -16.41
C VAL A 228 23.70 -26.46 -17.88
N TRP A 229 22.59 -26.41 -18.63
CA TRP A 229 22.61 -26.75 -20.05
C TRP A 229 23.38 -25.71 -20.88
N GLN A 230 23.20 -24.43 -20.60
CA GLN A 230 23.87 -23.33 -21.31
C GLN A 230 25.38 -23.31 -21.04
N THR A 231 25.81 -23.65 -19.83
CA THR A 231 27.24 -23.77 -19.49
C THR A 231 27.90 -25.01 -20.12
N ARG A 232 27.19 -26.14 -20.23
CA ARG A 232 27.68 -27.33 -20.95
C ARG A 232 27.83 -27.10 -22.45
N ARG A 233 26.93 -26.31 -23.06
CA ARG A 233 27.03 -25.97 -24.49
C ARG A 233 28.23 -25.07 -24.79
N ARG A 234 28.57 -24.14 -23.89
CA ARG A 234 29.74 -23.28 -24.06
C ARG A 234 31.08 -24.03 -23.94
N ARG A 235 31.15 -25.11 -23.15
CA ARG A 235 32.36 -25.94 -23.01
C ARG A 235 32.61 -26.94 -24.15
N ARG A 236 31.67 -27.09 -25.09
CA ARG A 236 31.83 -27.97 -26.27
C ARG A 236 32.23 -27.22 -27.54
N HIS A 237 32.36 -25.90 -27.47
CA HIS A 237 32.71 -25.02 -28.58
C HIS A 237 33.95 -24.16 -28.32
N GLY A 238 34.73 -24.48 -27.28
CA GLY A 238 36.09 -23.99 -27.06
C GLY A 238 36.99 -25.18 -26.82
#